data_AF-A0A3D3DQB3-F1
#
_entry.id   AF-A0A3D3DQB3-F1
#
_cell.length_a   1.000
_cell.length_b   1.000
_cell.length_c   1.000
_cell.angle_alpha   90.00
_cell.angle_beta   90.00
_cell.angle_gamma   90.00
#
_symmetry.space_group_name_H-M   'P 1'
#
loop_
_entity.id
_entity.type
_entity.pdbx_description
1 polymer ?
#
loop_
_entity_poly.entity_id
_entity_poly.type
_entity_poly.pdbx_seq_one_letter_code
_entity_poly.pdbx_strand_id
1 'polypeptide(L)'
;MHFQGLSAQALEIEHLASIQNQDPATPEYDAIIIGAGVCGIYQAYRLQQMGKRFLVLEQASDVGGTWHWNRYPGCRFDSESETYGYSFSAELLEEWNWSEHFAPREETERYLQYVTHKFDLRQHMRFRQRLASAIWKPDLLGWELTTDTGDVLTTRFLLTAIGLLSSPTLPRYEGVENFKSLSFHTYHAPREGVNFAGKSVAVVGTGATGVQLIAAIAGEVGSLTVFQRRPNWCAPLNNSPISAQEMTDIKKRYDEIFVRCRETPSGFYHDVDPRRTLDVDPQEREAFWERLYNSPGFGVWVGNFKDTLVDTEANAEFSKFVAVKIRERVRDPDVAEKLVPKDHGFGTRRVPMETGYYEVYNQDNVRLVDISETPIERITETGIQTIAEHHQFDIIIYATGFDAVTGAFDKIDIVGEAGQKLRDKWIDGPLTAYGLAVNGFPNML
;
A
#
# COMPACT_ATOMS: atom_id res chain seq x y z
N MET A 1 52.35 -0.18 44.08
CA MET A 1 52.57 0.28 42.69
C MET A 1 52.84 -0.95 41.85
N HIS A 2 52.24 -1.21 40.70
CA HIS A 2 51.13 -0.61 39.98
C HIS A 2 50.67 -1.71 38.99
N PHE A 3 49.36 -1.95 38.91
CA PHE A 3 48.72 -2.70 37.83
C PHE A 3 48.74 -1.88 36.54
N GLN A 4 49.00 -2.53 35.39
CA GLN A 4 48.61 -2.13 34.02
C GLN A 4 49.00 -3.29 33.08
N GLY A 5 48.19 -3.83 32.18
CA GLY A 5 46.80 -3.54 31.83
C GLY A 5 46.18 -4.76 31.13
N LEU A 6 44.89 -4.97 31.36
CA LEU A 6 44.08 -5.92 30.60
C LEU A 6 43.85 -5.34 29.19
N SER A 7 44.07 -6.16 28.16
CA SER A 7 43.81 -5.79 26.77
C SER A 7 42.32 -5.43 26.57
N ALA A 8 42.01 -4.55 25.63
CA ALA A 8 40.64 -4.11 25.32
C ALA A 8 39.67 -5.29 25.07
N GLN A 9 40.15 -6.39 24.48
CA GLN A 9 39.38 -7.62 24.30
C GLN A 9 39.04 -8.33 25.62
N ALA A 10 39.93 -8.30 26.61
CA ALA A 10 39.66 -8.91 27.92
C ALA A 10 38.63 -8.10 28.71
N LEU A 11 38.64 -6.77 28.59
CA LEU A 11 37.62 -5.89 29.16
C LEU A 11 36.25 -6.07 28.48
N GLU A 12 36.23 -6.30 27.17
CA GLU A 12 35.01 -6.56 26.40
C GLU A 12 34.42 -7.95 26.74
N ILE A 13 35.27 -8.97 26.92
CA ILE A 13 34.86 -10.31 27.37
C ILE A 13 34.37 -10.29 28.82
N GLU A 14 35.05 -9.58 29.73
CA GLU A 14 34.59 -9.42 31.12
C GLU A 14 33.30 -8.59 31.21
N HIS A 15 33.11 -7.59 30.36
CA HIS A 15 31.86 -6.83 30.29
C HIS A 15 30.71 -7.68 29.76
N LEU A 16 30.90 -8.44 28.68
CA LEU A 16 29.91 -9.39 28.16
C LEU A 16 29.59 -10.50 29.16
N ALA A 17 30.58 -10.99 29.91
CA ALA A 17 30.39 -11.96 30.99
C ALA A 17 29.71 -11.35 32.24
N SER A 18 29.88 -10.05 32.49
CA SER A 18 29.20 -9.36 33.59
C SER A 18 27.70 -9.13 33.32
N ILE A 19 27.30 -8.97 32.06
CA ILE A 19 25.89 -8.90 31.63
C ILE A 19 25.21 -10.27 31.79
N GLN A 20 25.94 -11.38 31.71
CA GLN A 20 25.40 -12.73 31.93
C GLN A 20 25.06 -13.06 33.40
N ASN A 21 25.50 -12.25 34.37
CA ASN A 21 25.35 -12.52 35.82
C ASN A 21 24.33 -11.62 36.53
N GLN A 22 23.58 -10.79 35.80
CA GLN A 22 22.43 -10.05 36.33
C GLN A 22 21.19 -10.47 35.55
N ASP A 23 20.08 -10.76 36.25
CA ASP A 23 18.80 -10.92 35.58
C ASP A 23 18.50 -9.59 34.86
N PRO A 24 18.36 -9.59 33.52
CA PRO A 24 18.11 -8.37 32.77
C PRO A 24 16.85 -7.71 33.30
N ALA A 25 16.86 -6.37 33.43
CA ALA A 25 15.68 -5.68 33.93
C ALA A 25 14.47 -5.99 33.03
N THR A 26 13.37 -6.42 33.66
CA THR A 26 12.18 -6.87 32.94
C THR A 26 11.52 -5.69 32.23
N PRO A 27 11.41 -5.71 30.88
CA PRO A 27 10.70 -4.67 30.15
C PRO A 27 9.22 -4.60 30.57
N GLU A 28 8.63 -3.41 30.45
CA GLU A 28 7.22 -3.16 30.74
C GLU A 28 6.30 -4.08 29.92
N TYR A 29 6.62 -4.23 28.63
CA TYR A 29 5.86 -5.04 27.68
C TYR A 29 6.68 -6.21 27.13
N ASP A 30 6.02 -7.35 26.91
CA ASP A 30 6.63 -8.47 26.20
C ASP A 30 6.80 -8.11 24.70
N ALA A 31 5.86 -7.37 24.12
CA ALA A 31 5.98 -6.87 22.75
C ALA A 31 5.31 -5.50 22.58
N ILE A 32 5.89 -4.63 21.76
CA ILE A 32 5.22 -3.43 21.26
C ILE A 32 5.10 -3.54 19.75
N ILE A 33 3.88 -3.33 19.25
CA ILE A 33 3.55 -3.29 17.84
C ILE A 33 3.47 -1.83 17.39
N ILE A 34 4.10 -1.48 16.28
CA ILE A 34 4.00 -0.16 15.67
C ILE A 34 3.08 -0.25 14.46
N GLY A 35 1.93 0.41 14.53
CA GLY A 35 0.88 0.43 13.52
C GLY A 35 -0.31 -0.46 13.86
N ALA A 36 -1.52 0.07 13.65
CA ALA A 36 -2.82 -0.58 13.81
C ALA A 36 -3.53 -0.76 12.44
N GLY A 37 -2.74 -1.04 11.40
CA GLY A 37 -3.24 -1.59 10.13
C GLY A 37 -3.55 -3.08 10.23
N VAL A 38 -3.82 -3.71 9.09
CA VAL A 38 -4.18 -5.15 9.00
C VAL A 38 -3.15 -6.03 9.74
N CYS A 39 -1.86 -5.89 9.43
CA CYS A 39 -0.83 -6.69 10.10
C CYS A 39 -0.77 -6.46 11.62
N GLY A 40 -0.89 -5.22 12.07
CA GLY A 40 -0.78 -4.87 13.49
C GLY A 40 -1.98 -5.35 14.31
N ILE A 41 -3.19 -5.26 13.76
CA ILE A 41 -4.41 -5.80 14.37
C ILE A 41 -4.29 -7.32 14.54
N TYR A 42 -3.83 -8.02 13.51
CA TYR A 42 -3.64 -9.47 13.61
C TYR A 42 -2.55 -9.85 14.61
N GLN A 43 -1.44 -9.10 14.64
CA GLN A 43 -0.36 -9.33 15.60
C GLN A 43 -0.85 -9.14 17.04
N ALA A 44 -1.67 -8.11 17.31
CA ALA A 44 -2.31 -7.89 18.60
C ALA A 44 -3.21 -9.07 18.99
N TYR A 45 -4.06 -9.54 18.07
CA TYR A 45 -4.90 -10.72 18.30
C TYR A 45 -4.05 -11.94 18.68
N ARG A 46 -2.97 -12.22 17.95
CA ARG A 46 -2.09 -13.38 18.23
C ARG A 46 -1.39 -13.26 19.58
N LEU A 47 -0.91 -12.08 19.94
CA LEU A 47 -0.27 -11.85 21.25
C LEU A 47 -1.26 -12.00 22.41
N GLN A 48 -2.51 -11.55 22.23
CA GLN A 48 -3.59 -11.75 23.21
C GLN A 48 -3.89 -13.23 23.41
N GLN A 49 -3.99 -14.02 22.33
CA GLN A 49 -4.18 -15.48 22.43
C GLN A 49 -3.01 -16.19 23.13
N MET A 50 -1.81 -15.61 23.08
CA MET A 50 -0.63 -16.12 23.78
C MET A 50 -0.50 -15.61 25.23
N GLY A 51 -1.45 -14.83 25.72
CA GLY A 51 -1.43 -14.25 27.06
C GLY A 51 -0.25 -13.30 27.30
N LYS A 52 0.24 -12.63 26.26
CA LYS A 52 1.37 -11.70 26.35
C LYS A 52 0.91 -10.31 26.78
N ARG A 53 1.79 -9.59 27.48
CA ARG A 53 1.60 -8.16 27.77
C ARG A 53 2.10 -7.38 26.57
N PHE A 54 1.20 -6.73 25.86
CA PHE A 54 1.57 -5.97 24.67
C PHE A 54 0.87 -4.63 24.59
N LEU A 55 1.40 -3.77 23.72
CA LEU A 55 0.85 -2.47 23.38
C LEU A 55 0.98 -2.25 21.87
N VAL A 56 -0.04 -1.65 21.26
CA VAL A 56 0.00 -1.14 19.89
C VAL A 56 0.11 0.38 19.93
N LEU A 57 1.09 0.95 19.24
CA LEU A 57 1.23 2.39 19.02
C LEU A 57 0.76 2.73 17.60
N GLU A 58 -0.18 3.66 17.48
CA GLU A 58 -0.73 4.10 16.20
C GLU A 58 -0.75 5.64 16.13
N GLN A 59 -0.20 6.19 15.04
CA GLN A 59 -0.18 7.63 14.79
C GLN A 59 -1.56 8.17 14.37
N ALA A 60 -2.37 7.35 13.72
CA ALA A 60 -3.74 7.65 13.35
C ALA A 60 -4.63 7.85 14.57
N SER A 61 -5.78 8.47 14.35
CA SER A 61 -6.80 8.63 15.39
C SER A 61 -7.62 7.37 15.65
N ASP A 62 -7.50 6.37 14.77
CA ASP A 62 -8.20 5.10 14.86
C ASP A 62 -7.45 4.01 14.08
N VAL A 63 -7.94 2.78 14.17
CA VAL A 63 -7.42 1.61 13.45
C VAL A 63 -7.68 1.69 11.95
N GLY A 64 -6.98 0.85 11.18
CA GLY A 64 -7.26 0.64 9.76
C GLY A 64 -6.06 0.84 8.85
N GLY A 65 -5.02 1.53 9.32
CA GLY A 65 -3.80 1.80 8.55
C GLY A 65 -4.14 2.44 7.20
N THR A 66 -3.82 1.76 6.10
CA THR A 66 -4.16 2.17 4.72
C THR A 66 -5.58 2.73 4.59
N TRP A 67 -6.57 2.03 5.18
CA TRP A 67 -7.99 2.36 5.05
C TRP A 67 -8.44 3.56 5.88
N HIS A 68 -7.67 3.88 6.92
CA HIS A 68 -7.89 5.08 7.73
C HIS A 68 -7.38 6.34 7.04
N TRP A 69 -6.23 6.24 6.37
CA TRP A 69 -5.53 7.37 5.78
C TRP A 69 -6.01 7.73 4.36
N ASN A 70 -6.21 6.73 3.50
CA ASN A 70 -6.50 6.95 2.09
C ASN A 70 -7.97 7.27 1.83
N ARG A 71 -8.43 8.47 2.20
CA ARG A 71 -9.85 8.91 2.09
C ARG A 71 -10.21 9.58 0.76
N TYR A 72 -9.40 9.39 -0.27
CA TYR A 72 -9.69 9.98 -1.57
C TYR A 72 -10.89 9.28 -2.24
N PRO A 73 -11.71 10.00 -3.03
CA PRO A 73 -12.84 9.42 -3.77
C PRO A 73 -12.42 8.23 -4.65
N GLY A 74 -13.22 7.17 -4.62
CA GLY A 74 -12.95 5.96 -5.40
C GLY A 74 -11.93 5.00 -4.78
N CYS A 75 -11.35 5.32 -3.62
CA CYS A 75 -10.39 4.44 -2.95
C CYS A 75 -11.03 3.07 -2.64
N ARG A 76 -10.44 2.02 -3.20
CA ARG A 76 -10.92 0.64 -3.12
C ARG A 76 -9.73 -0.31 -3.21
N PHE A 77 -9.82 -1.51 -2.63
CA PHE A 77 -8.82 -2.55 -2.92
C PHE A 77 -9.15 -3.27 -4.22
N ASP A 78 -8.14 -3.96 -4.74
CA ASP A 78 -8.11 -4.65 -6.03
C ASP A 78 -8.13 -6.18 -5.89
N SER A 79 -8.13 -6.71 -4.66
CA SER A 79 -8.43 -8.11 -4.32
C SER A 79 -9.92 -8.32 -4.05
N GLU A 80 -10.42 -9.54 -4.14
CA GLU A 80 -11.81 -9.81 -3.77
C GLU A 80 -12.03 -9.74 -2.26
N SER A 81 -13.14 -9.16 -1.83
CA SER A 81 -13.49 -8.88 -0.44
C SER A 81 -13.40 -10.09 0.46
N GLU A 82 -13.90 -11.21 -0.03
CA GLU A 82 -13.86 -12.52 0.63
C GLU A 82 -12.45 -13.07 0.83
N THR A 83 -11.46 -12.62 0.05
CA THR A 83 -10.05 -13.02 0.20
C THR A 83 -9.24 -12.05 1.05
N TYR A 84 -9.65 -10.78 1.09
CA TYR A 84 -8.97 -9.74 1.84
C TYR A 84 -9.28 -9.78 3.34
N GLY A 85 -10.47 -10.30 3.70
CA GLY A 85 -10.85 -10.54 5.09
C GLY A 85 -9.93 -11.56 5.78
N TYR A 86 -9.76 -11.40 7.09
CA TYR A 86 -9.03 -12.36 7.91
C TYR A 86 -9.69 -13.74 7.93
N SER A 87 -8.86 -14.76 7.77
CA SER A 87 -9.26 -16.18 7.78
C SER A 87 -9.10 -16.88 9.14
N PHE A 88 -8.65 -16.17 10.18
CA PHE A 88 -8.28 -16.81 11.46
C PHE A 88 -9.46 -17.20 12.36
N SER A 89 -10.68 -16.72 12.08
CA SER A 89 -11.85 -16.91 12.94
C SER A 89 -13.09 -17.23 12.11
N ALA A 90 -13.63 -18.44 12.30
CA ALA A 90 -14.88 -18.85 11.65
C ALA A 90 -16.06 -17.95 12.05
N GLU A 91 -16.13 -17.51 13.30
CA GLU A 91 -17.16 -16.58 13.77
C GLU A 91 -17.10 -15.23 13.04
N LEU A 92 -15.89 -14.68 12.85
CA LEU A 92 -15.71 -13.43 12.12
C LEU A 92 -16.19 -13.54 10.66
N LEU A 93 -15.87 -14.67 10.01
CA LEU A 93 -16.28 -14.97 8.65
C LEU A 93 -17.81 -15.16 8.54
N GLU A 94 -18.43 -15.74 9.55
CA GLU A 94 -19.88 -15.92 9.60
C GLU A 94 -20.64 -14.62 9.92
N GLU A 95 -20.07 -13.74 10.74
CA GLU A 95 -20.74 -12.52 11.19
C GLU A 95 -20.63 -11.34 10.20
N TRP A 96 -19.53 -11.24 9.45
CA TRP A 96 -19.33 -10.16 8.49
C TRP A 96 -19.94 -10.46 7.13
N ASN A 97 -20.58 -9.46 6.52
CA ASN A 97 -21.09 -9.50 5.15
C ASN A 97 -20.47 -8.35 4.36
N TRP A 98 -19.84 -8.68 3.24
CA TRP A 98 -19.33 -7.69 2.29
C TRP A 98 -20.45 -7.22 1.36
N SER A 99 -20.47 -5.91 1.05
CA SER A 99 -21.49 -5.32 0.19
C SER A 99 -21.15 -5.39 -1.30
N GLU A 100 -19.87 -5.49 -1.65
CA GLU A 100 -19.34 -5.52 -3.02
C GLU A 100 -18.17 -6.52 -3.11
N HIS A 101 -17.93 -7.09 -4.30
CA HIS A 101 -16.80 -8.01 -4.52
C HIS A 101 -15.44 -7.36 -4.31
N PHE A 102 -15.33 -6.04 -4.42
CA PHE A 102 -14.11 -5.31 -4.13
C PHE A 102 -14.45 -4.17 -3.18
N ALA A 103 -14.64 -4.39 -1.89
CA ALA A 103 -15.27 -3.39 -1.01
C ALA A 103 -14.56 -2.01 -0.98
N PRO A 104 -15.32 -0.90 -0.82
CA PRO A 104 -14.76 0.44 -0.80
C PRO A 104 -14.04 0.68 0.54
N ARG A 105 -13.17 1.68 0.56
CA ARG A 105 -12.37 2.05 1.74
C ARG A 105 -13.20 2.20 3.01
N GLU A 106 -14.39 2.80 2.95
CA GLU A 106 -15.32 2.97 4.06
C GLU A 106 -15.69 1.63 4.71
N GLU A 107 -16.02 0.63 3.88
CA GLU A 107 -16.42 -0.68 4.36
C GLU A 107 -15.24 -1.45 4.94
N THR A 108 -14.06 -1.37 4.30
CA THR A 108 -12.86 -2.01 4.82
C THR A 108 -12.39 -1.38 6.13
N GLU A 109 -12.52 -0.06 6.31
CA GLU A 109 -12.26 0.59 7.60
C GLU A 109 -13.24 0.07 8.68
N ARG A 110 -14.54 -0.01 8.37
CA ARG A 110 -15.54 -0.57 9.29
C ARG A 110 -15.27 -2.02 9.65
N TYR A 111 -14.83 -2.83 8.68
CA TYR A 111 -14.44 -4.23 8.92
C TYR A 111 -13.32 -4.31 9.97
N LEU A 112 -12.27 -3.50 9.83
CA LEU A 112 -11.14 -3.51 10.77
C LEU A 112 -11.53 -2.96 12.15
N GLN A 113 -12.39 -1.94 12.20
CA GLN A 113 -12.99 -1.48 13.45
C GLN A 113 -13.79 -2.60 14.13
N TYR A 114 -14.63 -3.30 13.37
CA TYR A 114 -15.42 -4.43 13.85
C TYR A 114 -14.54 -5.54 14.43
N VAL A 115 -13.46 -5.94 13.72
CA VAL A 115 -12.49 -6.94 14.21
C VAL A 115 -11.91 -6.52 15.56
N THR A 116 -11.46 -5.26 15.69
CA THR A 116 -10.84 -4.80 16.94
C THR A 116 -11.82 -4.71 18.10
N HIS A 117 -13.11 -4.49 17.83
CA HIS A 117 -14.17 -4.52 18.84
C HIS A 117 -14.56 -5.94 19.23
N LYS A 118 -14.76 -6.84 18.25
CA LYS A 118 -15.12 -8.25 18.50
C LYS A 118 -14.12 -8.98 19.40
N PHE A 119 -12.83 -8.71 19.19
CA PHE A 119 -11.76 -9.37 19.95
C PHE A 119 -11.19 -8.52 21.09
N ASP A 120 -11.87 -7.42 21.46
CA ASP A 120 -11.51 -6.54 22.59
C ASP A 120 -10.05 -6.04 22.55
N LEU A 121 -9.56 -5.74 21.34
CA LEU A 121 -8.15 -5.39 21.13
C LEU A 121 -7.86 -3.92 21.45
N ARG A 122 -8.88 -3.05 21.42
CA ARG A 122 -8.72 -1.59 21.54
C ARG A 122 -8.11 -1.16 22.86
N GLN A 123 -8.34 -1.89 23.95
CA GLN A 123 -7.76 -1.61 25.26
C GLN A 123 -6.21 -1.70 25.27
N HIS A 124 -5.64 -2.39 24.28
CA HIS A 124 -4.20 -2.54 24.10
C HIS A 124 -3.63 -1.56 23.06
N MET A 125 -4.38 -0.56 22.63
CA MET A 125 -3.96 0.38 21.58
C MET A 125 -3.92 1.82 22.08
N ARG A 126 -2.83 2.52 21.76
CA ARG A 126 -2.71 3.98 21.95
C ARG A 126 -2.68 4.67 20.59
N PHE A 127 -3.69 5.50 20.36
CA PHE A 127 -3.86 6.28 19.14
C PHE A 127 -3.25 7.67 19.28
N ARG A 128 -3.01 8.33 18.14
CA ARG A 128 -2.34 9.65 18.09
C ARG A 128 -0.98 9.63 18.80
N GLN A 129 -0.30 8.49 18.76
CA GLN A 129 1.04 8.31 19.32
C GLN A 129 1.96 7.76 18.23
N ARG A 130 2.89 8.59 17.77
CA ARG A 130 3.88 8.18 16.77
C ARG A 130 5.15 7.76 17.49
N LEU A 131 5.73 6.63 17.08
CA LEU A 131 7.07 6.25 17.53
C LEU A 131 8.11 7.20 16.90
N ALA A 132 8.93 7.84 17.72
CA ALA A 132 10.00 8.74 17.27
C ALA A 132 11.36 8.03 17.23
N SER A 133 11.69 7.22 18.24
CA SER A 133 12.94 6.46 18.29
C SER A 133 12.76 5.09 18.93
N ALA A 134 13.59 4.14 18.52
CA ALA A 134 13.72 2.81 19.09
C ALA A 134 15.20 2.48 19.26
N ILE A 135 15.65 2.28 20.50
CA ILE A 135 17.05 2.07 20.82
C ILE A 135 17.20 0.73 21.53
N TRP A 136 18.03 -0.14 20.98
CA TRP A 136 18.40 -1.40 21.63
C TRP A 136 19.17 -1.15 22.93
N LYS A 137 18.76 -1.84 23.99
CA LYS A 137 19.39 -1.77 25.32
C LYS A 137 19.86 -3.18 25.70
N PRO A 138 21.19 -3.44 25.67
CA PRO A 138 21.74 -4.74 26.05
C PRO A 138 21.34 -5.19 27.46
N ASP A 139 21.31 -4.28 28.43
CA ASP A 139 20.95 -4.57 29.83
C ASP A 139 19.46 -4.95 30.00
N LEU A 140 18.60 -4.52 29.07
CA LEU A 140 17.20 -4.96 28.99
C LEU A 140 17.04 -6.21 28.14
N LEU A 141 18.05 -6.53 27.31
CA LEU A 141 17.96 -7.44 26.19
C LEU A 141 16.68 -7.16 25.38
N GLY A 142 16.40 -5.88 25.16
CA GLY A 142 15.14 -5.35 24.63
C GLY A 142 15.30 -3.91 24.10
N TRP A 143 14.19 -3.29 23.78
CA TRP A 143 14.11 -1.98 23.16
C TRP A 143 13.56 -0.93 24.13
N GLU A 144 14.19 0.24 24.16
CA GLU A 144 13.63 1.47 24.72
C GLU A 144 13.05 2.28 23.57
N LEU A 145 11.78 2.63 23.69
CA LEU A 145 11.01 3.36 22.70
C LEU A 145 10.69 4.76 23.23
N THR A 146 10.72 5.76 22.36
CA THR A 146 10.27 7.12 22.68
C THR A 146 9.23 7.58 21.69
N THR A 147 8.07 8.02 22.17
CA THR A 147 7.01 8.59 21.32
C THR A 147 7.28 10.05 20.99
N ASP A 148 6.55 10.59 20.03
CA ASP A 148 6.57 12.03 19.70
C ASP A 148 6.02 12.93 20.82
N THR A 149 5.27 12.37 21.77
CA THR A 149 4.83 13.03 23.00
C THR A 149 5.87 12.98 24.13
N GLY A 150 6.97 12.25 23.95
CA GLY A 150 8.04 12.09 24.94
C GLY A 150 7.83 10.95 25.94
N ASP A 151 6.80 10.12 25.75
CA ASP A 151 6.61 8.92 26.58
C ASP A 151 7.74 7.92 26.29
N VAL A 152 8.29 7.33 27.35
CA VAL A 152 9.32 6.29 27.25
C VAL A 152 8.73 4.96 27.65
N LEU A 153 8.88 3.96 26.78
CA LEU A 153 8.34 2.61 26.95
C LEU A 153 9.45 1.59 26.75
N THR A 154 9.35 0.42 27.39
CA THR A 154 10.34 -0.66 27.20
C THR A 154 9.66 -1.94 26.74
N THR A 155 10.30 -2.66 25.83
CA THR A 155 9.77 -3.93 25.34
C THR A 155 10.83 -4.97 25.04
N ARG A 156 10.49 -6.26 25.15
CA ARG A 156 11.36 -7.35 24.70
C ARG A 156 11.41 -7.44 23.17
N PHE A 157 10.26 -7.38 22.51
CA PHE A 157 10.13 -7.50 21.05
C PHE A 157 9.50 -6.26 20.43
N LEU A 158 10.13 -5.71 19.39
CA LEU A 158 9.59 -4.62 18.59
C LEU A 158 9.02 -5.19 17.29
N LEU A 159 7.72 -5.06 17.09
CA LEU A 159 7.02 -5.61 15.91
C LEU A 159 6.57 -4.47 14.99
N THR A 160 7.13 -4.41 13.79
CA THR A 160 7.01 -3.28 12.86
C THR A 160 5.91 -3.50 11.82
N ALA A 161 4.66 -3.25 12.23
CA ALA A 161 3.49 -3.28 11.35
C ALA A 161 3.22 -1.91 10.69
N ILE A 162 4.27 -1.18 10.30
CA ILE A 162 4.22 0.24 9.90
C ILE A 162 3.76 0.49 8.46
N GLY A 163 3.57 -0.58 7.68
CA GLY A 163 3.04 -0.56 6.32
C GLY A 163 4.07 -0.14 5.27
N LEU A 164 4.10 -0.87 4.14
CA LEU A 164 5.06 -0.62 3.07
C LEU A 164 4.74 0.61 2.19
N LEU A 165 3.52 1.16 2.28
CA LEU A 165 3.04 2.34 1.54
C LEU A 165 2.38 3.35 2.49
N SER A 166 3.12 3.82 3.49
CA SER A 166 2.62 4.74 4.53
C SER A 166 3.38 6.06 4.62
N SER A 167 4.41 6.25 3.78
CA SER A 167 5.19 7.49 3.70
C SER A 167 4.91 8.22 2.38
N PRO A 168 3.90 9.11 2.31
CA PRO A 168 3.55 9.78 1.05
C PRO A 168 4.68 10.68 0.56
N THR A 169 4.86 10.78 -0.75
CA THR A 169 5.91 11.59 -1.37
C THR A 169 5.30 12.64 -2.27
N LEU A 170 5.49 13.92 -1.92
CA LEU A 170 5.18 15.04 -2.82
C LEU A 170 6.18 15.08 -3.98
N PRO A 171 5.75 15.55 -5.17
CA PRO A 171 6.67 15.69 -6.29
C PRO A 171 7.70 16.78 -6.01
N ARG A 172 8.92 16.58 -6.52
CA ARG A 172 10.04 17.53 -6.35
C ARG A 172 9.99 18.62 -7.43
N TYR A 173 8.94 19.45 -7.39
CA TYR A 173 8.81 20.64 -8.23
C TYR A 173 9.13 21.89 -7.44
N GLU A 174 9.73 22.89 -8.09
CA GLU A 174 9.87 24.22 -7.49
C GLU A 174 8.48 24.73 -7.10
N GLY A 175 8.37 25.28 -5.88
CA GLY A 175 7.13 25.89 -5.41
C GLY A 175 5.98 24.93 -5.11
N VAL A 176 6.22 23.63 -4.92
CA VAL A 176 5.16 22.64 -4.59
C VAL A 176 4.26 23.04 -3.41
N GLU A 177 4.79 23.81 -2.45
CA GLU A 177 4.09 24.36 -1.28
C GLU A 177 3.45 25.75 -1.52
N ASN A 178 3.66 26.37 -2.69
CA ASN A 178 3.30 27.77 -2.95
C ASN A 178 1.84 27.96 -3.41
N PHE A 179 1.14 26.87 -3.78
CA PHE A 179 -0.24 26.97 -4.24
C PHE A 179 -1.16 27.49 -3.13
N LYS A 180 -1.89 28.57 -3.40
CA LYS A 180 -2.65 29.30 -2.35
C LYS A 180 -4.03 28.71 -2.05
N SER A 181 -4.56 27.89 -2.95
CA SER A 181 -5.87 27.23 -2.78
C SER A 181 -5.68 25.82 -2.22
N LEU A 182 -6.71 24.97 -2.30
CA LEU A 182 -6.67 23.63 -1.73
C LEU A 182 -5.71 22.72 -2.51
N SER A 183 -4.67 22.22 -1.86
CA SER A 183 -3.84 21.15 -2.40
C SER A 183 -3.51 20.10 -1.36
N PHE A 184 -3.50 18.83 -1.77
CA PHE A 184 -3.22 17.72 -0.87
C PHE A 184 -2.68 16.50 -1.62
N HIS A 185 -1.86 15.71 -0.93
CA HIS A 185 -1.57 14.33 -1.32
C HIS A 185 -2.76 13.44 -0.96
N THR A 186 -3.10 12.45 -1.78
CA THR A 186 -4.28 11.58 -1.57
C THR A 186 -4.31 10.85 -0.22
N TYR A 187 -3.14 10.50 0.32
CA TYR A 187 -2.98 9.94 1.68
C TYR A 187 -3.41 10.90 2.81
N HIS A 188 -3.47 12.21 2.52
CA HIS A 188 -3.90 13.27 3.43
C HIS A 188 -5.16 13.97 2.92
N ALA A 189 -6.00 13.27 2.16
CA ALA A 189 -7.29 13.79 1.73
C ALA A 189 -8.11 14.29 2.94
N PRO A 190 -8.75 15.47 2.84
CA PRO A 190 -9.58 16.03 3.92
C PRO A 190 -10.64 15.02 4.41
N ARG A 191 -10.80 14.91 5.73
CA ARG A 191 -11.67 13.89 6.35
C ARG A 191 -13.15 14.15 6.10
N GLU A 192 -13.51 15.43 6.02
CA GLU A 192 -14.83 15.95 5.73
C GLU A 192 -15.23 15.82 4.25
N GLY A 193 -14.31 15.33 3.41
CA GLY A 193 -14.47 15.29 1.95
C GLY A 193 -14.10 16.61 1.30
N VAL A 194 -14.17 16.64 -0.03
CA VAL A 194 -13.84 17.82 -0.84
C VAL A 194 -15.00 18.09 -1.79
N ASN A 195 -15.46 19.34 -1.84
CA ASN A 195 -16.47 19.74 -2.80
C ASN A 195 -15.83 20.03 -4.16
N PHE A 196 -16.03 19.12 -5.10
CA PHE A 196 -15.50 19.22 -6.47
C PHE A 196 -16.41 19.97 -7.44
N ALA A 197 -17.67 20.20 -7.08
CA ALA A 197 -18.68 20.75 -7.98
C ALA A 197 -18.25 22.08 -8.61
N GLY A 198 -18.15 22.11 -9.94
CA GLY A 198 -17.79 23.30 -10.71
C GLY A 198 -16.33 23.75 -10.56
N LYS A 199 -15.47 22.99 -9.87
CA LYS A 199 -14.05 23.32 -9.67
C LYS A 199 -13.18 22.87 -10.83
N SER A 200 -12.13 23.63 -11.08
CA SER A 200 -11.01 23.23 -11.94
C SER A 200 -9.98 22.46 -11.11
N VAL A 201 -9.76 21.19 -11.46
CA VAL A 201 -8.96 20.26 -10.66
C VAL A 201 -7.80 19.72 -11.46
N ALA A 202 -6.60 19.76 -10.88
CA ALA A 202 -5.43 19.04 -11.36
C ALA A 202 -5.24 17.73 -10.59
N VAL A 203 -4.95 16.64 -11.30
CA VAL A 203 -4.43 15.40 -10.71
C VAL A 203 -3.04 15.13 -11.26
N VAL A 204 -2.05 15.04 -10.38
CA VAL A 204 -0.66 14.71 -10.74
C VAL A 204 -0.38 13.26 -10.37
N GLY A 205 -0.15 12.43 -11.38
CA GLY A 205 0.15 11.00 -11.24
C GLY A 205 -1.00 10.07 -11.63
N THR A 206 -0.64 8.98 -12.31
CA THR A 206 -1.56 7.98 -12.90
C THR A 206 -1.20 6.54 -12.47
N GLY A 207 -0.76 6.38 -11.21
CA GLY A 207 -0.73 5.07 -10.56
C GLY A 207 -2.13 4.63 -10.14
N ALA A 208 -2.26 3.49 -9.43
CA ALA A 208 -3.56 2.95 -9.00
C ALA A 208 -4.45 3.97 -8.28
N THR A 209 -3.85 4.75 -7.37
CA THR A 209 -4.51 5.87 -6.68
C THR A 209 -5.07 6.92 -7.64
N GLY A 210 -4.26 7.37 -8.61
CA GLY A 210 -4.68 8.37 -9.59
C GLY A 210 -5.79 7.83 -10.49
N VAL A 211 -5.66 6.59 -10.95
CA VAL A 211 -6.65 5.89 -11.78
C VAL A 211 -8.02 5.84 -11.12
N GLN A 212 -8.08 5.41 -9.85
CA GLN A 212 -9.33 5.38 -9.08
C GLN A 212 -9.91 6.78 -8.86
N LEU A 213 -9.07 7.73 -8.44
CA LEU A 213 -9.49 9.10 -8.17
C LEU A 213 -10.05 9.80 -9.41
N ILE A 214 -9.32 9.74 -10.53
CA ILE A 214 -9.70 10.36 -11.81
C ILE A 214 -11.07 9.83 -12.25
N ALA A 215 -11.25 8.51 -12.23
CA ALA A 215 -12.51 7.88 -12.58
C ALA A 215 -13.66 8.33 -11.67
N ALA A 216 -13.40 8.46 -10.36
CA ALA A 216 -14.41 8.85 -9.38
C ALA A 216 -14.85 10.32 -9.49
N ILE A 217 -13.94 11.26 -9.80
CA ILE A 217 -14.24 12.70 -9.73
C ILE A 217 -14.55 13.35 -11.08
N ALA A 218 -14.23 12.70 -12.21
CA ALA A 218 -14.35 13.31 -13.54
C ALA A 218 -15.75 13.86 -13.84
N GLY A 219 -16.80 13.15 -13.40
CA GLY A 219 -18.20 13.57 -13.58
C GLY A 219 -18.68 14.63 -12.58
N GLU A 220 -17.90 14.96 -11.55
CA GLU A 220 -18.27 15.92 -10.49
C GLU A 220 -17.60 17.28 -10.66
N VAL A 221 -16.40 17.31 -11.26
CA VAL A 221 -15.60 18.54 -11.42
C VAL A 221 -16.09 19.40 -12.59
N GLY A 222 -15.85 20.72 -12.49
CA GLY A 222 -16.09 21.63 -13.63
C GLY A 222 -15.10 21.40 -14.77
N SER A 223 -13.84 21.10 -14.45
CA SER A 223 -12.83 20.63 -15.39
C SER A 223 -11.76 19.80 -14.68
N LEU A 224 -11.21 18.80 -15.37
CA LEU A 224 -10.15 17.92 -14.88
C LEU A 224 -8.94 18.01 -15.81
N THR A 225 -7.76 18.30 -15.27
CA THR A 225 -6.50 18.14 -16.01
C THR A 225 -5.64 17.07 -15.33
N VAL A 226 -5.30 16.03 -16.09
CA VAL A 226 -4.47 14.91 -15.62
C VAL A 226 -3.04 15.10 -16.11
N PHE A 227 -2.10 15.27 -15.19
CA PHE A 227 -0.67 15.37 -15.49
C PHE A 227 -0.05 13.97 -15.38
N GLN A 228 0.16 13.34 -16.53
CA GLN A 228 0.71 12.00 -16.66
C GLN A 228 2.17 12.06 -17.09
N ARG A 229 3.06 11.43 -16.30
CA ARG A 229 4.47 11.26 -16.68
C ARG A 229 4.70 9.98 -17.49
N ARG A 230 4.05 8.90 -17.08
CA ARG A 230 4.13 7.57 -17.70
C ARG A 230 2.79 6.88 -17.52
N PRO A 231 2.12 6.41 -18.57
CA PRO A 231 0.92 5.59 -18.43
C PRO A 231 1.26 4.23 -17.78
N ASN A 232 0.27 3.61 -17.14
CA ASN A 232 0.33 2.22 -16.68
C ASN A 232 -0.71 1.39 -17.42
N TRP A 233 -0.44 0.09 -17.54
CA TRP A 233 -1.43 -0.87 -18.01
C TRP A 233 -2.53 -1.00 -16.95
N CYS A 234 -3.74 -0.51 -17.24
CA CYS A 234 -4.90 -0.67 -16.37
C CYS A 234 -5.89 -1.67 -16.98
N ALA A 235 -6.60 -2.41 -16.13
CA ALA A 235 -7.61 -3.38 -16.53
C ALA A 235 -8.92 -3.18 -15.76
N PRO A 236 -10.08 -3.52 -16.33
CA PRO A 236 -11.36 -3.26 -15.69
C PRO A 236 -11.53 -4.12 -14.44
N LEU A 237 -11.92 -3.49 -13.34
CA LEU A 237 -12.18 -4.16 -12.07
C LEU A 237 -13.40 -5.09 -12.14
N ASN A 238 -14.38 -4.73 -12.98
CA ASN A 238 -15.67 -5.41 -13.14
C ASN A 238 -16.34 -5.74 -11.79
N ASN A 239 -16.32 -4.76 -10.88
CA ASN A 239 -16.91 -4.88 -9.56
C ASN A 239 -18.46 -4.88 -9.63
N SER A 240 -19.09 -5.60 -8.70
CA SER A 240 -20.54 -5.64 -8.54
C SER A 240 -20.94 -5.78 -7.06
N PRO A 241 -22.18 -5.40 -6.70
CA PRO A 241 -22.72 -5.70 -5.38
C PRO A 241 -22.82 -7.21 -5.14
N ILE A 242 -22.60 -7.64 -3.89
CA ILE A 242 -22.82 -9.03 -3.47
C ILE A 242 -24.25 -9.15 -2.93
N SER A 243 -25.03 -10.07 -3.48
CA SER A 243 -26.38 -10.33 -2.96
C SER A 243 -26.34 -11.11 -1.63
N ALA A 244 -27.41 -11.04 -0.83
CA ALA A 244 -27.49 -11.81 0.42
C ALA A 244 -27.36 -13.33 0.20
N GLN A 245 -27.91 -13.84 -0.91
CA GLN A 245 -27.79 -15.25 -1.29
C GLN A 245 -26.34 -15.59 -1.67
N GLU A 246 -25.70 -14.74 -2.48
CA GLU A 246 -24.31 -14.92 -2.89
C GLU A 246 -23.36 -14.87 -1.70
N MET A 247 -23.54 -13.93 -0.76
CA MET A 247 -22.77 -13.89 0.48
C MET A 247 -22.94 -15.17 1.31
N THR A 248 -24.15 -15.73 1.34
CA THR A 248 -24.43 -17.03 2.00
C THR A 248 -23.66 -18.17 1.33
N ASP A 249 -23.52 -18.14 0.00
CA ASP A 249 -22.79 -19.17 -0.75
C ASP A 249 -21.27 -18.99 -0.65
N ILE A 250 -20.78 -17.74 -0.61
CA ILE A 250 -19.37 -17.42 -0.28
C ILE A 250 -19.00 -17.99 1.09
N LYS A 251 -19.85 -17.78 2.12
CA LYS A 251 -19.59 -18.27 3.48
C LYS A 251 -19.38 -19.78 3.55
N LYS A 252 -20.15 -20.56 2.80
CA LYS A 252 -20.02 -22.02 2.71
C LYS A 252 -18.69 -22.47 2.09
N ARG A 253 -18.02 -21.58 1.35
CA ARG A 253 -16.81 -21.86 0.56
C ARG A 253 -15.56 -21.23 1.13
N TYR A 254 -15.59 -20.57 2.30
CA TYR A 254 -14.39 -19.94 2.85
C TYR A 254 -13.21 -20.89 3.02
N ASP A 255 -13.44 -22.12 3.45
CA ASP A 255 -12.37 -23.13 3.56
C ASP A 255 -11.72 -23.42 2.20
N GLU A 256 -12.52 -23.60 1.15
CA GLU A 256 -12.05 -23.79 -0.23
C GLU A 256 -11.28 -22.56 -0.73
N ILE A 257 -11.83 -21.36 -0.52
CA ILE A 257 -11.24 -20.09 -0.94
C ILE A 257 -9.87 -19.90 -0.29
N PHE A 258 -9.75 -20.10 1.02
CA PHE A 258 -8.49 -19.89 1.73
C PHE A 258 -7.47 -21.02 1.51
N VAL A 259 -7.91 -22.25 1.21
CA VAL A 259 -6.98 -23.29 0.71
C VAL A 259 -6.42 -22.85 -0.64
N ARG A 260 -7.28 -22.42 -1.56
CA ARG A 260 -6.85 -21.96 -2.89
C ARG A 260 -5.87 -20.79 -2.81
N CYS A 261 -6.15 -19.77 -1.99
CA CYS A 261 -5.25 -18.63 -1.79
C CYS A 261 -3.88 -19.03 -1.22
N ARG A 262 -3.76 -20.14 -0.47
CA ARG A 262 -2.46 -20.62 0.06
C ARG A 262 -1.65 -21.39 -0.97
N GLU A 263 -2.31 -21.98 -1.96
CA GLU A 263 -1.66 -22.82 -2.98
C GLU A 263 -1.13 -21.99 -4.16
N THR A 264 -1.70 -20.79 -4.39
CA THR A 264 -1.28 -19.92 -5.49
C THR A 264 -0.07 -19.07 -5.11
N PRO A 265 0.84 -18.77 -6.06
CA PRO A 265 2.03 -17.96 -5.78
C PRO A 265 1.75 -16.52 -5.33
N SER A 266 0.59 -15.98 -5.71
CA SER A 266 0.22 -14.57 -5.51
C SER A 266 -0.67 -14.34 -4.28
N GLY A 267 -1.16 -15.39 -3.63
CA GLY A 267 -2.07 -15.28 -2.49
C GLY A 267 -3.53 -14.98 -2.86
N PHE A 268 -3.86 -14.93 -4.15
CA PHE A 268 -5.23 -14.79 -4.67
C PHE A 268 -5.82 -16.15 -5.03
N TYR A 269 -7.14 -16.32 -5.15
CA TYR A 269 -7.67 -17.62 -5.59
C TYR A 269 -7.52 -17.88 -7.11
N HIS A 270 -7.09 -16.87 -7.87
CA HIS A 270 -6.73 -16.96 -9.28
C HIS A 270 -5.39 -17.68 -9.46
N ASP A 271 -5.28 -18.49 -10.50
CA ASP A 271 -4.09 -19.30 -10.77
C ASP A 271 -3.77 -19.30 -12.26
N VAL A 272 -2.51 -19.54 -12.57
CA VAL A 272 -2.01 -19.45 -13.94
C VAL A 272 -2.59 -20.55 -14.81
N ASP A 273 -2.90 -20.21 -16.06
CA ASP A 273 -3.20 -21.22 -17.07
C ASP A 273 -1.91 -22.00 -17.40
N PRO A 274 -1.91 -23.34 -17.30
CA PRO A 274 -0.70 -24.14 -17.45
C PRO A 274 -0.17 -24.20 -18.89
N ARG A 275 -0.93 -23.73 -19.88
CA ARG A 275 -0.50 -23.64 -21.29
C ARG A 275 0.48 -22.50 -21.47
N ARG A 276 1.28 -22.58 -22.55
CA ARG A 276 2.17 -21.48 -22.97
C ARG A 276 1.43 -20.59 -23.95
N THR A 277 1.66 -19.29 -23.87
CA THR A 277 0.97 -18.27 -24.68
C THR A 277 1.07 -18.56 -26.18
N LEU A 278 2.26 -18.94 -26.65
CA LEU A 278 2.53 -19.16 -28.08
C LEU A 278 2.21 -20.59 -28.57
N ASP A 279 1.86 -21.51 -27.67
CA ASP A 279 1.42 -22.87 -28.02
C ASP A 279 -0.09 -22.94 -28.30
N VAL A 280 -0.84 -21.89 -27.95
CA VAL A 280 -2.28 -21.79 -28.13
C VAL A 280 -2.60 -21.07 -29.45
N ASP A 281 -3.59 -21.58 -30.19
CA ASP A 281 -4.07 -20.95 -31.43
C ASP A 281 -4.44 -19.47 -31.18
N PRO A 282 -4.10 -18.54 -32.09
CA PRO A 282 -4.36 -17.12 -31.89
C PRO A 282 -5.82 -16.77 -31.59
N GLN A 283 -6.80 -17.44 -32.21
CA GLN A 283 -8.23 -17.16 -31.95
C GLN A 283 -8.65 -17.66 -30.57
N GLU A 284 -8.17 -18.85 -30.18
CA GLU A 284 -8.41 -19.39 -28.84
C GLU A 284 -7.76 -18.53 -27.75
N ARG A 285 -6.54 -18.04 -28.02
CA ARG A 285 -5.79 -17.14 -27.15
C ARG A 285 -6.50 -15.82 -26.94
N GLU A 286 -6.96 -15.19 -28.02
CA GLU A 286 -7.73 -13.94 -27.95
C GLU A 286 -9.06 -14.15 -27.20
N ALA A 287 -9.80 -15.23 -27.50
CA ALA A 287 -11.02 -15.56 -26.77
C ALA A 287 -10.78 -15.81 -25.26
N PHE A 288 -9.62 -16.38 -24.89
CA PHE A 288 -9.24 -16.53 -23.49
C PHE A 288 -8.94 -15.18 -22.83
N TRP A 289 -8.17 -14.32 -23.49
CA TRP A 289 -7.89 -12.97 -23.00
C TRP A 289 -9.14 -12.10 -22.89
N GLU A 290 -10.10 -12.23 -23.81
CA GLU A 290 -11.41 -11.57 -23.69
C GLU A 290 -12.17 -12.03 -22.45
N ARG A 291 -12.19 -13.34 -22.16
CA ARG A 291 -12.82 -13.85 -20.94
C ARG A 291 -12.15 -13.28 -19.70
N LEU A 292 -10.83 -13.28 -19.65
CA LEU A 292 -10.07 -12.76 -18.52
C LEU A 292 -10.27 -11.25 -18.33
N TYR A 293 -10.19 -10.48 -19.42
CA TYR A 293 -10.36 -9.03 -19.40
C TYR A 293 -11.77 -8.61 -18.96
N ASN A 294 -12.78 -9.41 -19.27
CA ASN A 294 -14.16 -9.17 -18.82
C ASN A 294 -14.50 -9.84 -17.47
N SER A 295 -13.54 -10.56 -16.85
CA SER A 295 -13.73 -11.14 -15.52
C SER A 295 -13.45 -10.11 -14.41
N PRO A 296 -14.04 -10.28 -13.22
CA PRO A 296 -13.71 -9.44 -12.08
C PRO A 296 -12.27 -9.62 -11.57
N GLY A 297 -11.67 -8.50 -11.17
CA GLY A 297 -10.40 -8.49 -10.44
C GLY A 297 -9.18 -8.96 -11.22
N PHE A 298 -8.23 -9.56 -10.50
CA PHE A 298 -6.89 -9.82 -11.02
C PHE A 298 -6.75 -11.05 -11.92
N GLY A 299 -7.84 -11.74 -12.27
CA GLY A 299 -7.80 -12.88 -13.19
C GLY A 299 -7.04 -12.56 -14.49
N VAL A 300 -7.24 -11.36 -15.04
CA VAL A 300 -6.52 -10.84 -16.22
C VAL A 300 -5.00 -10.76 -16.09
N TRP A 301 -4.51 -10.59 -14.86
CA TRP A 301 -3.09 -10.47 -14.57
C TRP A 301 -2.48 -11.78 -14.06
N VAL A 302 -2.95 -12.28 -12.92
CA VAL A 302 -2.34 -13.45 -12.25
C VAL A 302 -2.97 -14.78 -12.69
N GLY A 303 -4.11 -14.74 -13.38
CA GLY A 303 -4.78 -15.91 -13.97
C GLY A 303 -4.45 -16.14 -15.44
N ASN A 304 -3.46 -15.42 -15.98
CA ASN A 304 -3.05 -15.53 -17.39
C ASN A 304 -2.19 -16.79 -17.63
N PHE A 305 -1.72 -17.00 -18.87
CA PHE A 305 -0.79 -18.09 -19.18
C PHE A 305 0.48 -18.02 -18.31
N LYS A 306 1.01 -19.19 -17.95
CA LYS A 306 2.17 -19.32 -17.04
C LYS A 306 3.42 -18.58 -17.49
N ASP A 307 3.56 -18.31 -18.79
CA ASP A 307 4.71 -17.63 -19.37
C ASP A 307 4.51 -16.13 -19.59
N THR A 308 3.29 -15.59 -19.43
CA THR A 308 2.97 -14.17 -19.69
C THR A 308 3.84 -13.20 -18.89
N LEU A 309 4.28 -13.55 -17.67
CA LEU A 309 5.10 -12.67 -16.81
C LEU A 309 6.60 -13.00 -16.80
N VAL A 310 7.02 -14.04 -17.51
CA VAL A 310 8.43 -14.51 -17.51
C VAL A 310 9.03 -14.63 -18.91
N ASP A 311 8.21 -14.64 -19.95
CA ASP A 311 8.60 -14.66 -21.35
C ASP A 311 8.24 -13.32 -22.03
N THR A 312 9.23 -12.70 -22.67
CA THR A 312 9.06 -11.35 -23.26
C THR A 312 8.15 -11.35 -24.49
N GLU A 313 8.18 -12.41 -25.30
CA GLU A 313 7.35 -12.51 -26.50
C GLU A 313 5.90 -12.78 -26.13
N ALA A 314 5.67 -13.69 -25.18
CA ALA A 314 4.35 -13.93 -24.59
C ALA A 314 3.74 -12.64 -24.00
N ASN A 315 4.53 -11.91 -23.21
CA ASN A 315 4.08 -10.64 -22.62
C ASN A 315 3.76 -9.57 -23.68
N ALA A 316 4.57 -9.50 -24.74
CA ALA A 316 4.36 -8.54 -25.82
C ALA A 316 3.03 -8.80 -26.55
N GLU A 317 2.67 -10.07 -26.80
CA GLU A 317 1.38 -10.42 -27.41
C GLU A 317 0.20 -9.99 -26.53
N PHE A 318 0.27 -10.23 -25.22
CA PHE A 318 -0.79 -9.80 -24.31
C PHE A 318 -0.85 -8.27 -24.17
N SER A 319 0.30 -7.59 -24.14
CA SER A 319 0.37 -6.12 -24.12
C SER A 319 -0.27 -5.51 -25.37
N LYS A 320 -0.09 -6.13 -26.55
CA LYS A 320 -0.79 -5.71 -27.79
C LYS A 320 -2.29 -5.84 -27.66
N PHE A 321 -2.78 -6.95 -27.12
CA PHE A 321 -4.21 -7.16 -26.86
C PHE A 321 -4.78 -6.05 -25.96
N VAL A 322 -4.12 -5.75 -24.83
CA VAL A 322 -4.59 -4.69 -23.92
C VAL A 322 -4.48 -3.30 -24.57
N ALA A 323 -3.47 -3.03 -25.40
CA ALA A 323 -3.38 -1.78 -26.14
C ALA A 323 -4.53 -1.59 -27.14
N VAL A 324 -5.00 -2.67 -27.78
CA VAL A 324 -6.22 -2.63 -28.61
C VAL A 324 -7.42 -2.24 -27.74
N LYS A 325 -7.59 -2.85 -26.55
CA LYS A 325 -8.66 -2.49 -25.61
C LYS A 325 -8.65 -1.03 -25.18
N ILE A 326 -7.47 -0.45 -24.95
CA ILE A 326 -7.36 0.99 -24.65
C ILE A 326 -7.86 1.83 -25.82
N ARG A 327 -7.43 1.53 -27.05
CA ARG A 327 -7.82 2.26 -28.25
C ARG A 327 -9.30 2.10 -28.62
N GLU A 328 -9.92 0.98 -28.26
CA GLU A 328 -11.36 0.78 -28.41
C GLU A 328 -12.18 1.66 -27.45
N ARG A 329 -11.64 1.94 -26.26
CA ARG A 329 -12.34 2.67 -25.18
C ARG A 329 -12.16 4.18 -25.23
N VAL A 330 -11.09 4.67 -25.87
CA VAL A 330 -10.76 6.10 -25.99
C VAL A 330 -10.95 6.57 -27.43
N ARG A 331 -11.89 7.50 -27.65
CA ARG A 331 -12.34 7.94 -28.99
C ARG A 331 -11.32 8.79 -29.71
N ASP A 332 -10.59 9.64 -28.99
CA ASP A 332 -9.52 10.45 -29.55
C ASP A 332 -8.25 9.59 -29.71
N PRO A 333 -7.76 9.37 -30.94
CA PRO A 333 -6.62 8.49 -31.20
C PRO A 333 -5.31 9.01 -30.59
N ASP A 334 -5.12 10.33 -30.50
CA ASP A 334 -3.90 10.92 -29.92
C ASP A 334 -3.89 10.73 -28.41
N VAL A 335 -5.04 10.89 -27.77
CA VAL A 335 -5.20 10.62 -26.32
C VAL A 335 -5.05 9.13 -26.03
N ALA A 336 -5.66 8.26 -26.86
CA ALA A 336 -5.54 6.81 -26.71
C ALA A 336 -4.07 6.37 -26.75
N GLU A 337 -3.29 6.88 -27.70
CA GLU A 337 -1.88 6.51 -27.86
C GLU A 337 -0.99 7.02 -26.71
N LYS A 338 -1.35 8.15 -26.08
CA LYS A 338 -0.69 8.65 -24.86
C LYS A 338 -1.00 7.80 -23.62
N LEU A 339 -2.11 7.07 -23.63
CA LEU A 339 -2.51 6.18 -22.54
C LEU A 339 -1.95 4.75 -22.67
N VAL A 340 -1.39 4.38 -23.83
CA VAL A 340 -0.73 3.08 -24.05
C VAL A 340 0.72 3.12 -23.54
N PRO A 341 1.12 2.28 -22.57
CA PRO A 341 2.50 2.21 -22.11
C PRO A 341 3.48 1.71 -23.18
N LYS A 342 4.67 2.34 -23.18
CA LYS A 342 5.76 2.08 -24.13
C LYS A 342 7.07 1.65 -23.48
N ASP A 343 7.19 1.84 -22.16
CA ASP A 343 8.41 1.58 -21.39
C ASP A 343 8.43 0.24 -20.64
N HIS A 344 7.29 -0.47 -20.59
CA HIS A 344 7.18 -1.75 -19.90
C HIS A 344 6.01 -2.60 -20.42
N GLY A 345 6.10 -3.91 -20.19
CA GLY A 345 5.07 -4.88 -20.56
C GLY A 345 3.91 -4.95 -19.56
N PHE A 346 2.79 -5.56 -19.96
CA PHE A 346 1.64 -5.75 -19.08
C PHE A 346 2.02 -6.54 -17.83
N GLY A 347 1.61 -6.08 -16.65
CA GLY A 347 1.79 -6.83 -15.40
C GLY A 347 3.22 -6.89 -14.86
N THR A 348 4.18 -6.19 -15.47
CA THR A 348 5.56 -6.05 -14.92
C THR A 348 5.65 -5.03 -13.78
N ARG A 349 4.54 -4.32 -13.52
CA ARG A 349 4.24 -3.55 -12.32
C ARG A 349 2.85 -4.00 -11.82
N ARG A 350 2.50 -3.71 -10.57
CA ARG A 350 1.14 -3.99 -10.07
C ARG A 350 0.13 -3.26 -10.96
N VAL A 351 -0.79 -4.02 -11.57
CA VAL A 351 -1.80 -3.52 -12.53
C VAL A 351 -2.86 -2.71 -11.78
N PRO A 352 -3.05 -1.42 -12.08
CA PRO A 352 -4.22 -0.69 -11.61
C PRO A 352 -5.51 -1.31 -12.16
N MET A 353 -6.41 -1.69 -11.25
CA MET A 353 -7.77 -2.08 -11.62
C MET A 353 -8.66 -0.85 -11.61
N GLU A 354 -9.51 -0.69 -12.64
CA GLU A 354 -10.24 0.54 -12.89
C GLU A 354 -11.73 0.35 -13.15
N THR A 355 -12.50 1.41 -12.89
CA THR A 355 -13.93 1.49 -13.21
C THR A 355 -14.15 2.74 -14.06
N GLY A 356 -14.04 2.60 -15.37
CA GLY A 356 -14.33 3.68 -16.32
C GLY A 356 -13.20 4.69 -16.51
N TYR A 357 -11.96 4.35 -16.15
CA TYR A 357 -10.80 5.25 -16.20
C TYR A 357 -10.46 5.70 -17.62
N TYR A 358 -10.52 4.81 -18.61
CA TYR A 358 -10.22 5.20 -19.98
C TYR A 358 -11.35 6.03 -20.59
N GLU A 359 -12.61 5.70 -20.24
CA GLU A 359 -13.79 6.41 -20.72
C GLU A 359 -13.86 7.86 -20.24
N VAL A 360 -13.24 8.21 -19.10
CA VAL A 360 -13.23 9.61 -18.63
C VAL A 360 -12.58 10.56 -19.64
N TYR A 361 -11.62 10.10 -20.43
CA TYR A 361 -10.93 10.92 -21.42
C TYR A 361 -11.77 11.21 -22.66
N ASN A 362 -12.97 10.63 -22.77
CA ASN A 362 -13.95 10.98 -23.79
C ASN A 362 -14.87 12.14 -23.38
N GLN A 363 -14.75 12.64 -22.14
CA GLN A 363 -15.56 13.74 -21.62
C GLN A 363 -14.94 15.09 -22.01
N ASP A 364 -15.78 16.04 -22.43
CA ASP A 364 -15.32 17.37 -22.88
C ASP A 364 -14.60 18.19 -21.79
N ASN A 365 -14.82 17.85 -20.51
CA ASN A 365 -14.23 18.53 -19.35
C ASN A 365 -12.91 17.89 -18.88
N VAL A 366 -12.42 16.82 -19.51
CA VAL A 366 -11.20 16.12 -19.10
C VAL A 366 -10.08 16.34 -20.12
N ARG A 367 -8.92 16.80 -19.64
CA ARG A 367 -7.72 17.02 -20.45
C ARG A 367 -6.57 16.17 -19.94
N LEU A 368 -5.95 15.39 -20.83
CA LEU A 368 -4.67 14.71 -20.56
C LEU A 368 -3.50 15.61 -20.94
N VAL A 369 -2.54 15.77 -20.03
CA VAL A 369 -1.26 16.45 -20.27
C VAL A 369 -0.13 15.44 -20.06
N ASP A 370 0.61 15.17 -21.14
CA ASP A 370 1.81 14.33 -21.10
C ASP A 370 3.01 15.18 -20.68
N ILE A 371 3.41 15.07 -19.40
CA ILE A 371 4.52 15.86 -18.86
C ILE A 371 5.89 15.28 -19.22
N SER A 372 5.96 14.22 -20.02
CA SER A 372 7.20 13.84 -20.71
C SER A 372 7.43 14.69 -21.96
N GLU A 373 6.37 15.16 -22.60
CA GLU A 373 6.41 16.10 -23.73
C GLU A 373 6.45 17.55 -23.27
N THR A 374 5.63 17.90 -22.27
CA THR A 374 5.54 19.24 -21.69
C THR A 374 5.81 19.23 -20.17
N PRO A 375 7.07 19.07 -19.74
CA PRO A 375 7.43 19.01 -18.32
C PRO A 375 6.88 20.16 -17.47
N ILE A 376 6.53 19.83 -16.23
CA ILE A 376 6.21 20.82 -15.19
C ILE A 376 7.50 21.50 -14.75
N GLU A 377 7.56 22.83 -14.83
CA GLU A 377 8.69 23.62 -14.34
C GLU A 377 8.55 23.92 -12.84
N ARG A 378 7.35 24.37 -12.45
CA ARG A 378 7.04 24.77 -11.07
C ARG A 378 5.54 24.74 -10.79
N ILE A 379 5.22 24.65 -9.50
CA ILE A 379 3.89 24.97 -8.98
C ILE A 379 3.89 26.45 -8.60
N THR A 380 2.86 27.16 -9.07
CA THR A 380 2.68 28.61 -8.85
C THR A 380 1.60 28.84 -7.81
N GLU A 381 1.40 30.11 -7.41
CA GLU A 381 0.33 30.47 -6.47
C GLU A 381 -1.08 30.11 -6.96
N THR A 382 -1.30 30.01 -8.29
CA THR A 382 -2.64 29.82 -8.90
C THR A 382 -2.78 28.53 -9.71
N GLY A 383 -1.73 27.69 -9.79
CA GLY A 383 -1.78 26.47 -10.59
C GLY A 383 -0.41 25.93 -11.00
N ILE A 384 -0.32 25.28 -12.15
CA ILE A 384 0.85 24.51 -12.60
C ILE A 384 1.43 25.12 -13.89
N GLN A 385 2.72 25.48 -13.85
CA GLN A 385 3.45 25.94 -15.03
C GLN A 385 4.13 24.74 -15.70
N THR A 386 3.79 24.48 -16.97
CA THR A 386 4.57 23.60 -17.85
C THR A 386 5.44 24.41 -18.78
N ILE A 387 6.37 23.78 -19.50
CA ILE A 387 7.14 24.49 -20.54
C ILE A 387 6.28 25.06 -21.69
N ALA A 388 5.03 24.58 -21.83
CA ALA A 388 4.14 24.97 -22.92
C ALA A 388 3.15 26.06 -22.51
N GLU A 389 2.56 25.94 -21.31
CA GLU A 389 1.53 26.85 -20.85
C GLU A 389 1.38 26.86 -19.32
N HIS A 390 0.70 27.89 -18.82
CA HIS A 390 0.27 27.97 -17.43
C HIS A 390 -1.16 27.47 -17.29
N HIS A 391 -1.39 26.49 -16.41
CA HIS A 391 -2.71 25.96 -16.11
C HIS A 391 -3.18 26.50 -14.75
N GLN A 392 -4.35 27.16 -14.73
CA GLN A 392 -4.96 27.65 -13.49
C GLN A 392 -5.90 26.60 -12.89
N PHE A 393 -5.88 26.45 -11.57
CA PHE A 393 -6.70 25.47 -10.85
C PHE A 393 -7.27 26.02 -9.55
N ASP A 394 -8.43 25.51 -9.17
CA ASP A 394 -8.98 25.66 -7.82
C ASP A 394 -8.36 24.65 -6.84
N ILE A 395 -8.04 23.45 -7.34
CA ILE A 395 -7.57 22.31 -6.53
C ILE A 395 -6.42 21.58 -7.25
N ILE A 396 -5.36 21.23 -6.50
CA ILE A 396 -4.30 20.34 -6.98
C ILE A 396 -4.22 19.09 -6.09
N ILE A 397 -4.42 17.93 -6.68
CA ILE A 397 -4.35 16.63 -5.99
C ILE A 397 -3.08 15.89 -6.43
N TYR A 398 -2.25 15.53 -5.46
CA TYR A 398 -1.04 14.73 -5.71
C TYR A 398 -1.32 13.25 -5.47
N ALA A 399 -1.42 12.48 -6.56
CA ALA A 399 -1.47 11.02 -6.57
C ALA A 399 -0.06 10.45 -6.89
N THR A 400 0.95 11.00 -6.22
CA THR A 400 2.38 10.79 -6.53
C THR A 400 3.03 9.65 -5.77
N GLY A 401 2.24 8.91 -5.00
CA GLY A 401 2.65 7.65 -4.38
C GLY A 401 3.44 7.83 -3.09
N PHE A 402 4.29 6.85 -2.81
CA PHE A 402 4.92 6.68 -1.51
C PHE A 402 6.40 6.37 -1.67
N ASP A 403 7.16 6.73 -0.65
CA ASP A 403 8.47 6.13 -0.42
C ASP A 403 8.23 4.72 0.13
N ALA A 404 8.35 3.74 -0.77
CA ALA A 404 7.91 2.39 -0.53
C ALA A 404 8.95 1.61 0.29
N VAL A 405 8.45 0.80 1.23
CA VAL A 405 9.24 -0.05 2.14
C VAL A 405 10.06 0.76 3.16
N THR A 406 11.12 1.46 2.75
CA THR A 406 12.06 2.11 3.69
C THR A 406 11.55 3.42 4.27
N GLY A 407 10.76 4.18 3.53
CA GLY A 407 10.35 5.52 3.94
C GLY A 407 9.60 5.62 5.27
N ALA A 408 8.90 4.56 5.69
CA ALA A 408 8.26 4.50 7.01
C ALA A 408 9.28 4.26 8.14
N PHE A 409 10.29 3.42 7.89
CA PHE A 409 11.38 3.17 8.83
C PHE A 409 12.27 4.40 9.00
N ASP A 410 12.56 5.13 7.92
CA ASP A 410 13.42 6.32 7.95
C ASP A 410 12.85 7.48 8.78
N LYS A 411 11.55 7.45 9.10
CA LYS A 411 10.87 8.40 9.99
C LYS A 411 11.05 8.10 11.48
N ILE A 412 11.70 6.98 11.81
CA ILE A 412 11.96 6.51 13.17
C ILE A 412 13.48 6.40 13.34
N ASP A 413 14.04 6.97 14.41
CA ASP A 413 15.45 6.77 14.74
C ASP A 413 15.62 5.37 15.36
N ILE A 414 15.82 4.36 14.52
CA ILE A 414 16.01 2.96 14.93
C ILE A 414 17.51 2.67 15.05
N VAL A 415 17.94 2.36 16.27
CA VAL A 415 19.34 2.12 16.63
C VAL A 415 19.48 0.72 17.25
N GLY A 416 20.14 -0.18 16.55
CA GLY A 416 20.41 -1.54 16.97
C GLY A 416 21.69 -1.68 17.80
N GLU A 417 22.31 -2.86 17.74
CA GLU A 417 23.54 -3.18 18.45
C GLU A 417 24.70 -2.24 18.07
N ALA A 418 25.60 -2.00 19.02
CA ALA A 418 26.77 -1.14 18.84
C ALA A 418 26.48 0.26 18.25
N GLY A 419 25.25 0.77 18.42
CA GLY A 419 24.84 2.08 17.92
C GLY A 419 24.54 2.11 16.41
N GLN A 420 24.41 0.96 15.74
CA GLN A 420 24.12 0.90 14.32
C GLN A 420 22.72 1.46 14.01
N LYS A 421 22.62 2.42 13.09
CA LYS A 421 21.34 2.96 12.62
C LYS A 421 20.79 2.15 11.45
N LEU A 422 19.48 1.87 11.46
CA LEU A 422 18.84 1.07 10.41
C LEU A 422 18.94 1.75 9.04
N ARG A 423 18.67 3.07 8.98
CA ARG A 423 18.77 3.88 7.77
C ARG A 423 20.16 3.80 7.11
N ASP A 424 21.22 3.80 7.93
CA ASP A 424 22.61 3.78 7.44
C ASP A 424 22.93 2.37 6.90
N LYS A 425 22.36 1.32 7.52
CA LYS A 425 22.49 -0.06 7.07
C LYS A 425 21.75 -0.35 5.76
N TRP A 426 20.65 0.35 5.50
CA TRP A 426 19.80 0.16 4.33
C TRP A 426 20.07 1.18 3.22
N ILE A 427 21.15 1.96 3.29
CA ILE A 427 21.48 2.99 2.28
C ILE A 427 21.62 2.41 0.86
N ASP A 428 22.13 1.17 0.75
CA ASP A 428 22.28 0.44 -0.52
C ASP A 428 21.11 -0.52 -0.80
N GLY A 429 20.05 -0.45 0.02
CA GLY A 429 18.85 -1.28 -0.08
C GLY A 429 18.63 -2.19 1.15
N PRO A 430 17.38 -2.62 1.42
CA PRO A 430 17.08 -3.50 2.54
C PRO A 430 17.70 -4.89 2.39
N LEU A 431 18.49 -5.30 3.39
CA LEU A 431 18.96 -6.68 3.56
C LEU A 431 18.30 -7.30 4.78
N THR A 432 17.52 -8.35 4.57
CA THR A 432 16.73 -9.01 5.61
C THR A 432 16.93 -10.53 5.58
N ALA A 433 16.71 -11.18 6.73
CA ALA A 433 16.51 -12.61 6.80
C ALA A 433 15.01 -12.88 6.60
N TYR A 434 14.67 -13.57 5.49
CA TYR A 434 13.31 -13.99 5.14
C TYR A 434 12.27 -12.87 5.02
N GLY A 435 12.69 -11.60 4.86
CA GLY A 435 11.76 -10.47 4.88
C GLY A 435 11.25 -10.08 6.28
N LEU A 436 11.82 -10.66 7.35
CA LEU A 436 11.32 -10.49 8.72
C LEU A 436 12.33 -9.80 9.65
N ALA A 437 13.59 -10.25 9.66
CA ALA A 437 14.57 -9.77 10.63
C ALA A 437 15.78 -9.10 9.96
N VAL A 438 16.45 -8.22 10.70
CA VAL A 438 17.67 -7.54 10.24
C VAL A 438 18.82 -7.87 11.19
N ASN A 439 19.95 -8.32 10.64
CA ASN A 439 21.16 -8.56 11.44
C ASN A 439 21.55 -7.29 12.22
N GLY A 440 21.93 -7.39 13.50
CA GLY A 440 22.25 -6.25 14.36
C GLY A 440 21.03 -5.49 14.94
N PHE A 441 19.81 -5.94 14.65
CA PHE A 441 18.57 -5.41 15.23
C PHE A 441 17.81 -6.56 15.93
N PRO A 442 18.34 -7.09 17.03
CA PRO A 442 17.78 -8.24 17.71
C PRO A 442 16.35 -7.97 18.21
N ASN A 443 15.50 -8.99 18.18
CA ASN A 443 14.10 -8.92 18.61
C ASN A 443 13.24 -7.85 17.90
N MET A 444 13.72 -7.27 16.80
CA MET A 444 12.91 -6.44 15.90
C MET A 444 12.46 -7.30 14.71
N LEU A 445 11.15 -7.28 14.44
CA LEU A 445 10.50 -8.06 13.37
C LEU A 445 9.56 -7.20 12.53
#